data_AF-A0A443S2M2-F1
#
_entry.id   AF-A0A443S2M2-F1
#
_cell.length_a   1.000
_cell.length_b   1.000
_cell.length_c   1.000
_cell.angle_alpha   90.00
_cell.angle_beta   90.00
_cell.angle_gamma   90.00
#
_symmetry.space_group_name_H-M   'P 1'
#
loop_
_entity.id
_entity.type
_entity.pdbx_description
1 polymer ?
#
loop_
_entity_poly.entity_id
_entity_poly.type
_entity_poly.pdbx_seq_one_letter_code
_entity_poly.pdbx_strand_id
1 'polypeptide(L)' 'MMHENDIVISGISGRYPNSDNVYELWNNLTSGQSMLTTDDQRWPLLKF' A
#
# COMPACT_ATOMS: atom_id res chain seq x y z
N MET A 1 -16.03 -22.41 -14.65
CA MET A 1 -14.91 -22.96 -15.42
C MET A 1 -13.96 -21.81 -15.70
N MET A 2 -12.66 -22.02 -15.58
CA MET A 2 -11.68 -21.00 -16.01
C MET A 2 -11.60 -21.01 -17.55
N HIS A 3 -11.56 -19.84 -18.16
CA HIS A 3 -11.37 -19.65 -19.59
C HIS A 3 -9.88 -19.50 -19.91
N GLU A 4 -9.50 -19.82 -21.16
CA GLU A 4 -8.11 -19.78 -21.64
C GLU A 4 -7.44 -18.41 -21.48
N ASN A 5 -8.23 -17.34 -21.47
CA ASN A 5 -7.75 -15.95 -21.36
C ASN A 5 -7.93 -15.37 -19.95
N ASP A 6 -8.28 -16.17 -18.95
CA ASP A 6 -8.41 -15.68 -17.59
C ASP A 6 -7.03 -15.26 -17.06
N ILE A 7 -6.96 -14.03 -16.56
CA ILE A 7 -5.76 -13.50 -15.92
C ILE A 7 -5.90 -13.67 -14.41
N VAL A 8 -4.88 -14.21 -13.78
CA VAL A 8 -4.82 -14.42 -12.34
C VAL A 8 -3.71 -13.59 -11.71
N ILE A 9 -3.95 -13.11 -10.49
CA ILE A 9 -2.89 -12.57 -9.64
C ILE A 9 -2.28 -13.75 -8.90
N SER A 10 -1.11 -14.20 -9.33
CA SER A 10 -0.40 -15.33 -8.71
C SER A 10 0.39 -14.95 -7.45
N GLY A 11 0.62 -13.66 -7.24
CA GLY A 11 1.28 -13.12 -6.06
C GLY A 11 1.39 -11.61 -6.11
N ILE A 12 1.60 -11.00 -4.94
CA ILE A 12 1.85 -9.57 -4.79
C ILE A 12 3.00 -9.35 -3.80
N SER A 13 3.76 -8.29 -4.02
CA SER A 13 4.78 -7.80 -3.09
C SER A 13 4.93 -6.29 -3.25
N GLY A 14 5.44 -5.64 -2.21
CA GLY A 14 5.66 -4.20 -2.24
C GLY A 14 5.92 -3.62 -0.85
N ARG A 15 6.41 -2.38 -0.85
CA ARG A 15 6.39 -1.48 0.31
C ARG A 15 5.35 -0.41 0.07
N TYR A 16 4.58 -0.11 1.10
CA TYR A 16 3.46 0.81 1.06
C TYR A 16 3.58 1.82 2.22
N PRO A 17 2.82 2.93 2.20
CA PRO A 17 2.81 3.86 3.33
C PRO A 17 2.51 3.11 4.64
N ASN A 18 3.39 3.26 5.63
CA ASN A 18 3.29 2.57 6.93
C ASN A 18 3.11 1.04 6.84
N SER A 19 3.64 0.38 5.80
CA SER A 19 3.61 -1.08 5.69
C SER A 19 4.81 -1.60 4.90
N ASP A 20 5.65 -2.40 5.55
CA ASP A 20 6.84 -2.99 4.94
C ASP A 20 6.55 -4.24 4.12
N ASN A 21 5.35 -4.82 4.29
CA ASN A 21 4.88 -5.99 3.56
C ASN A 21 3.35 -6.00 3.39
N VAL A 22 2.86 -6.98 2.61
CA VAL A 22 1.45 -7.11 2.24
C VAL A 22 0.53 -7.47 3.42
N TYR A 23 1.06 -8.09 4.47
CA TYR A 23 0.29 -8.42 5.67
C TYR A 23 0.01 -7.18 6.52
N GLU A 24 1.01 -6.31 6.67
CA GLU A 24 0.83 -5.00 7.32
C GLU A 24 -0.12 -4.11 6.55
N LEU A 25 0.00 -4.09 5.21
CA LEU A 25 -0.94 -3.37 4.35
C LEU A 25 -2.37 -3.85 4.58
N TRP A 26 -2.59 -5.17 4.59
CA TRP A 26 -3.91 -5.76 4.83
C TRP A 26 -4.50 -5.34 6.18
N ASN A 27 -3.70 -5.37 7.25
CA ASN A 27 -4.14 -4.96 8.58
C ASN A 27 -4.53 -3.47 8.62
N ASN A 28 -3.73 -2.59 8.01
CA ASN A 28 -4.03 -1.16 7.95
C ASN A 28 -5.31 -0.88 7.15
N LEU A 29 -5.51 -1.56 6.02
CA LEU A 29 -6.72 -1.40 5.20
C LEU A 29 -7.97 -1.89 5.92
N THR A 30 -7.93 -3.08 6.51
CA THR A 30 -9.10 -3.69 7.17
C THR A 30 -9.48 -3.00 8.48
N SER A 31 -8.52 -2.36 9.17
CA SER A 31 -8.78 -1.52 10.33
C SER A 31 -9.26 -0.10 9.99
N GLY A 32 -9.25 0.30 8.71
CA GLY A 32 -9.59 1.67 8.29
C GLY A 32 -8.57 2.72 8.72
N GLN A 33 -7.32 2.31 8.95
CA GLN A 33 -6.26 3.19 9.42
C GLN A 33 -5.85 4.17 8.31
N SER A 34 -5.83 5.48 8.63
CA SER A 34 -5.24 6.48 7.73
C SER A 34 -3.72 6.32 7.70
N MET A 35 -3.16 6.18 6.49
CA MET A 35 -1.73 6.05 6.23
C MET A 35 -1.13 7.28 5.51
N LEU A 36 -1.90 8.37 5.42
CA LEU A 36 -1.43 9.63 4.84
C LEU A 36 -0.50 10.35 5.82
N THR A 37 0.65 10.80 5.34
CA THR A 37 1.55 11.69 6.09
C THR A 37 1.66 13.02 5.36
N THR A 38 1.74 14.11 6.14
CA THR A 38 2.03 15.47 5.64
C THR A 38 3.39 15.95 6.11
N ASP A 39 4.27 15.00 6.45
CA ASP A 39 5.61 15.27 6.95
C ASP A 39 6.61 15.48 5.82
N ASP A 40 7.76 16.02 6.18
CA ASP A 40 8.87 16.33 5.30
C ASP A 40 9.81 15.12 5.07
N GLN A 41 9.32 13.90 5.29
CA GLN A 41 10.09 12.65 5.17
C GLN A 41 10.75 12.46 3.79
N ARG A 42 10.20 13.10 2.74
CA ARG A 42 10.77 13.06 1.39
C ARG A 42 11.59 14.32 1.10
N TRP A 43 11.03 15.49 1.37
CA TRP A 43 11.63 16.80 1.12
C TRP A 43 11.13 17.82 2.15
N PRO A 44 11.94 18.81 2.55
CA PRO A 44 11.49 19.92 3.39
C PRO A 44 10.28 20.64 2.77
N LEU A 45 9.19 20.73 3.54
CA LEU A 45 8.06 21.56 3.15
C LEU A 45 8.43 23.03 3.40
N LEU A 46 8.63 23.79 2.32
CA LEU A 46 8.77 25.24 2.39
C LEU A 46 7.46 25.81 2.95
N LYS A 47 7.50 26.26 4.20
CA LYS A 47 6.42 27.03 4.81
C LYS A 47 6.50 28.44 4.24
N PHE A 48 5.54 28.79 3.37
CA PHE A 48 5.26 30.19 3.03
C PHE A 48 4.31 30.77 4.07
#